data_AF-A0A7C4Z1E3-F1
#
_entry.id   AF-A0A7C4Z1E3-F1
#
_cell.length_a   1.000
_cell.length_b   1.000
_cell.length_c   1.000
_cell.angle_alpha   90.00
_cell.angle_beta   90.00
_cell.angle_gamma   90.00
#
_symmetry.space_group_name_H-M   'P 1'
#
loop_
_entity.id
_entity.type
_entity.pdbx_description
1 polymer ?
#
loop_
_entity_poly.entity_id
_entity_poly.type
_entity_poly.pdbx_seq_one_letter_code
_entity_poly.pdbx_strand_id
1 'polypeptide(L)'
;MYPLAKKIKRNSGMAMIVAMMFVLVSMALLGTLTVQIINQHRQQARYTDFRDAFWGVVSAIQESKNSIEFGGNGLVGVVQWQPNFDSNNNPILPSFDDPGVQPRTLESDPSVRYFAVTIPWETDGFDNNGDGVVDDPTEEGMVSIYALAEKNGTVRRVEVITENVDVNVWQNAIFAGAGQAGNVINGNVSIHGSVHILGNNLLPGNPALVVMDLSGTALIHNNYKGIPAILQQMVSPPPQTLYDGEIVQTLFAKLRVKRGLVGISGHAEIGEPNIPGDPYKETMDGVYVNDGWTGNQVIPNGGRGIPRNVFSDNGYDELYDLGNRVPFPMLSDDWREPDGSRVFNPNTGTWYTVEEYFSQVLVGDPDNPNDGIFNGDLTLDARGQKIYWNATTGTFMQGSLPPSLPPADHDYIWFDPDTNVLRINGQIRINGKLIFKGQGNDKTIYYSGKGAILATDDVTIDTNLYTCNNGNPSNITNSFPVNNAIGIMTKTNMYIGNTSQLNIAGAFYAQNMIKISKQTEIMGTIVSNYFDMGSQVPNVYQVPALARNLPYGMIANFPLNALQQVGWRELGLS
;
A
#
# COMPACT_ATOMS: atom_id res chain seq x y z
N MET A 1 -15.97 -67.85 -86.63
CA MET A 1 -16.55 -67.68 -85.27
C MET A 1 -15.37 -67.68 -84.29
N TYR A 2 -15.15 -66.59 -83.54
CA TYR A 2 -14.17 -66.44 -82.43
C TYR A 2 -14.44 -67.45 -81.28
N PRO A 3 -13.58 -67.67 -80.23
CA PRO A 3 -12.61 -66.69 -79.68
C PRO A 3 -11.23 -67.15 -79.12
N LEU A 4 -10.33 -66.16 -79.05
CA LEU A 4 -9.32 -65.77 -78.04
C LEU A 4 -8.70 -66.81 -77.07
N ALA A 5 -7.35 -66.86 -77.08
CA ALA A 5 -6.56 -67.04 -75.85
C ALA A 5 -5.40 -66.02 -75.82
N LYS A 6 -5.57 -65.00 -74.97
CA LYS A 6 -4.61 -63.92 -74.69
C LYS A 6 -3.41 -64.48 -73.92
N LYS A 7 -2.20 -64.33 -74.47
CA LYS A 7 -0.93 -64.69 -73.81
C LYS A 7 -0.67 -63.73 -72.64
N ILE A 8 -0.92 -64.16 -71.40
CA ILE A 8 -0.56 -63.41 -70.18
C ILE A 8 0.95 -63.59 -69.97
N LYS A 9 1.73 -62.53 -70.23
CA LYS A 9 3.15 -62.46 -69.82
C LYS A 9 3.24 -62.32 -68.30
N ARG A 10 4.18 -63.06 -67.73
CA ARG A 10 4.46 -63.25 -66.30
C ARG A 10 5.01 -61.95 -65.66
N ASN A 11 4.12 -61.04 -65.24
CA ASN A 11 4.47 -59.80 -64.52
C ASN A 11 4.63 -59.98 -63.00
N SER A 12 4.58 -61.21 -62.49
CA SER A 12 4.62 -61.51 -61.05
C SER A 12 5.93 -61.11 -60.35
N GLY A 13 7.07 -61.09 -61.06
CA GLY A 13 8.37 -60.67 -60.49
C GLY A 13 8.49 -59.15 -60.29
N MET A 14 8.07 -58.36 -61.28
CA MET A 14 8.01 -56.88 -61.17
C MET A 14 6.99 -56.43 -60.14
N ALA A 15 5.83 -57.09 -60.07
CA ALA A 15 4.82 -56.81 -59.05
C ALA A 15 5.34 -57.08 -57.63
N MET A 16 6.14 -58.13 -57.42
CA MET A 16 6.72 -58.45 -56.11
C MET A 16 7.82 -57.45 -55.71
N ILE A 17 8.65 -56.99 -56.65
CA ILE A 17 9.69 -55.99 -56.40
C ILE A 17 9.06 -54.62 -56.07
N VAL A 18 8.02 -54.21 -56.81
CA VAL A 18 7.29 -52.97 -56.53
C VAL A 18 6.57 -53.06 -55.18
N ALA A 19 5.95 -54.20 -54.86
CA ALA A 19 5.34 -54.42 -53.55
C ALA A 19 6.37 -54.38 -52.41
N MET A 20 7.55 -55.00 -52.57
CA MET A 20 8.65 -54.90 -51.60
C MET A 20 9.16 -53.46 -51.45
N MET A 21 9.31 -52.71 -52.54
CA MET A 21 9.70 -51.30 -52.47
C MET A 21 8.66 -50.46 -51.73
N PHE A 22 7.36 -50.66 -51.99
CA PHE A 22 6.30 -50.00 -51.25
C PHE A 22 6.33 -50.35 -49.76
N VAL A 23 6.50 -51.63 -49.41
CA VAL A 23 6.62 -52.06 -48.00
C VAL A 23 7.85 -51.44 -47.33
N LEU A 24 9.00 -51.39 -48.00
CA LEU A 24 10.23 -50.79 -47.47
C LEU A 24 10.07 -49.27 -47.26
N VAL A 25 9.46 -48.56 -48.21
CA VAL A 25 9.18 -47.12 -48.10
C VAL A 25 8.16 -46.86 -46.99
N SER A 26 7.11 -47.68 -46.87
CA SER A 26 6.13 -47.58 -45.78
C SER A 26 6.76 -47.85 -44.41
N MET A 27 7.66 -48.83 -44.29
CA MET A 27 8.38 -49.11 -43.05
C MET A 27 9.35 -47.98 -42.67
N ALA A 28 10.03 -47.38 -43.65
CA ALA A 28 10.88 -46.23 -43.42
C ALA A 28 10.08 -45.00 -42.95
N LEU A 29 8.91 -44.73 -43.56
CA LEU A 29 7.99 -43.66 -43.15
C LEU A 29 7.39 -43.89 -41.76
N LEU A 30 7.00 -45.13 -41.43
CA LEU A 30 6.53 -45.48 -40.09
C LEU A 30 7.64 -45.30 -39.04
N GLY A 31 8.88 -45.66 -39.39
CA GLY A 31 10.04 -45.45 -38.52
C GLY A 31 10.30 -43.96 -38.24
N THR A 32 10.28 -43.11 -39.27
CA THR A 32 10.51 -41.66 -39.10
C THR A 32 9.38 -40.99 -38.32
N LEU A 33 8.12 -41.35 -38.59
CA LEU A 33 6.96 -40.85 -37.83
C LEU A 33 7.03 -41.27 -36.35
N THR A 34 7.43 -42.51 -36.06
CA THR A 34 7.58 -42.99 -34.68
C THR A 34 8.65 -42.21 -33.94
N VAL A 35 9.81 -41.97 -34.57
CA VAL A 35 10.90 -41.15 -33.98
C VAL A 35 10.43 -39.71 -33.75
N GLN A 36 9.69 -39.14 -34.70
CA GLN A 36 9.15 -37.78 -34.57
C GLN A 36 8.14 -37.67 -33.42
N ILE A 37 7.24 -38.64 -33.29
CA ILE A 37 6.27 -38.72 -32.18
C ILE A 37 6.97 -38.86 -30.83
N ILE A 38 7.99 -39.72 -30.74
CA ILE A 38 8.80 -39.87 -29.51
C ILE A 38 9.51 -38.55 -29.16
N ASN A 39 10.07 -37.87 -30.15
CA ASN A 39 10.74 -36.58 -29.93
C ASN A 39 9.75 -35.48 -29.51
N GLN A 40 8.58 -35.41 -30.15
CA GLN A 40 7.52 -34.47 -29.77
C GLN A 40 7.01 -34.74 -28.35
N HIS A 41 6.77 -36.01 -27.99
CA HIS A 41 6.39 -36.38 -26.62
C HIS A 41 7.47 -36.02 -25.60
N ARG A 42 8.75 -36.23 -25.91
CA ARG A 42 9.86 -35.83 -25.02
C ARG A 42 9.96 -34.32 -24.87
N GLN A 43 9.78 -33.55 -25.94
CA GLN A 43 9.76 -32.09 -25.88
C GLN A 43 8.58 -31.57 -25.06
N GLN A 44 7.39 -32.13 -25.26
CA GLN A 44 6.20 -31.79 -24.48
C GLN A 44 6.36 -32.15 -23.01
N ALA A 45 6.91 -33.33 -22.70
CA ALA A 45 7.18 -33.76 -21.32
C ALA A 45 8.16 -32.81 -20.62
N ARG A 46 9.29 -32.50 -21.27
CA ARG A 46 10.26 -31.52 -20.73
C ARG A 46 9.67 -30.15 -20.52
N TYR A 47 8.85 -29.66 -21.45
CA TYR A 47 8.15 -28.39 -21.30
C TYR A 47 7.18 -28.41 -20.10
N THR A 48 6.50 -29.53 -19.90
CA THR A 48 5.57 -29.72 -18.78
C THR A 48 6.33 -29.76 -17.45
N ASP A 49 7.40 -30.55 -17.35
CA ASP A 49 8.26 -30.60 -16.16
C ASP A 49 8.86 -29.21 -15.82
N PHE A 50 9.29 -28.48 -16.85
CA PHE A 50 9.84 -27.12 -16.71
C PHE A 50 8.82 -26.11 -16.19
N ARG A 51 7.58 -26.17 -16.72
CA ARG A 51 6.45 -25.35 -16.26
C ARG A 51 6.06 -25.71 -14.83
N ASP A 52 6.02 -26.99 -14.49
CA ASP A 52 5.58 -27.45 -13.18
C ASP A 52 6.64 -27.16 -12.10
N ALA A 53 7.93 -27.29 -12.41
CA ALA A 53 9.00 -26.78 -11.56
C ALA A 53 8.89 -25.27 -11.34
N PHE A 54 8.47 -24.50 -12.34
CA PHE A 54 8.25 -23.05 -12.15
C PHE A 54 7.18 -22.74 -11.10
N TRP A 55 6.08 -23.48 -11.07
CA TRP A 55 5.07 -23.35 -10.01
C TRP A 55 5.64 -23.64 -8.61
N GLY A 56 6.58 -24.59 -8.53
CA GLY A 56 7.34 -24.86 -7.30
C GLY A 56 8.16 -23.65 -6.86
N VAL A 57 8.87 -23.00 -7.79
CA VAL A 57 9.65 -21.79 -7.50
C VAL A 57 8.76 -20.66 -7.01
N VAL A 58 7.64 -20.40 -7.69
CA VAL A 58 6.67 -19.36 -7.29
C VAL A 58 6.15 -19.61 -5.88
N SER A 59 5.88 -20.86 -5.54
CA SER A 59 5.41 -21.25 -4.20
C SER A 59 6.50 -21.04 -3.14
N ALA A 60 7.75 -21.40 -3.44
CA ALA A 60 8.90 -21.17 -2.57
C ALA A 60 9.11 -19.67 -2.28
N ILE A 61 9.01 -18.82 -3.31
CA ILE A 61 9.10 -17.36 -3.17
C ILE A 61 7.99 -16.85 -2.26
N GLN A 62 6.74 -17.26 -2.49
CA GLN A 62 5.61 -16.76 -1.71
C GLN A 62 5.70 -17.16 -0.24
N GLU A 63 6.10 -18.40 0.05
CA GLU A 63 6.32 -18.86 1.41
C GLU A 63 7.49 -18.15 2.10
N SER A 64 8.58 -17.92 1.36
CA SER A 64 9.75 -17.17 1.86
C SER A 64 9.36 -15.74 2.22
N LYS A 65 8.63 -15.05 1.32
CA LYS A 65 8.12 -13.70 1.58
C LYS A 65 7.26 -13.67 2.84
N ASN A 66 6.29 -14.59 2.94
CA ASN A 66 5.44 -14.69 4.12
C ASN A 66 6.26 -14.92 5.40
N SER A 67 7.28 -15.79 5.37
CA SER A 67 8.15 -16.04 6.52
C SER A 67 8.85 -14.76 6.98
N ILE A 68 9.48 -14.01 6.08
CA ILE A 68 10.17 -12.74 6.41
C ILE A 68 9.18 -11.71 6.99
N GLU A 69 8.03 -11.53 6.35
CA GLU A 69 7.04 -10.54 6.77
C GLU A 69 6.44 -10.82 8.15
N PHE A 70 6.47 -12.07 8.63
CA PHE A 70 6.06 -12.45 9.99
C PHE A 70 7.25 -12.53 10.97
N GLY A 71 8.40 -11.94 10.63
CA GLY A 71 9.59 -11.88 11.49
C GLY A 71 10.43 -13.17 11.48
N GLY A 72 10.18 -14.06 10.53
CA GLY A 72 11.02 -15.22 10.25
C GLY A 72 12.26 -14.85 9.43
N ASN A 73 13.09 -15.84 9.15
CA ASN A 73 14.34 -15.67 8.39
C ASN A 73 14.16 -15.92 6.88
N GLY A 74 12.96 -16.23 6.40
CA GLY A 74 12.71 -16.52 4.98
C GLY A 74 13.15 -17.90 4.49
N LEU A 75 13.78 -18.73 5.34
CA LEU A 75 14.15 -20.09 4.94
C LEU A 75 12.90 -20.97 4.81
N VAL A 76 12.76 -21.62 3.66
CA VAL A 76 11.66 -22.56 3.38
C VAL A 76 12.25 -23.89 2.96
N GLY A 77 11.91 -24.97 3.67
CA GLY A 77 12.43 -26.30 3.34
C GLY A 77 13.94 -26.43 3.56
N VAL A 78 14.51 -25.57 4.40
CA VAL A 78 15.92 -25.60 4.82
C VAL A 78 15.95 -25.31 6.33
N VAL A 79 16.67 -26.15 7.09
CA VAL A 79 16.65 -26.07 8.56
C VAL A 79 17.59 -24.98 9.06
N GLN A 80 18.82 -24.96 8.53
CA GLN A 80 19.82 -23.92 8.76
C GLN A 80 20.65 -23.79 7.50
N TRP A 81 20.82 -22.55 7.05
CA TRP A 81 21.73 -22.19 5.97
C TRP A 81 22.34 -20.84 6.30
N GLN A 82 23.59 -20.67 5.90
CA GLN A 82 24.32 -19.42 6.01
C GLN A 82 24.90 -19.12 4.62
N PRO A 83 24.83 -17.86 4.16
CA PRO A 83 25.38 -17.48 2.88
C PRO A 83 26.87 -17.82 2.78
N ASN A 84 27.25 -18.49 1.71
CA ASN A 84 28.64 -18.68 1.30
C ASN A 84 28.78 -18.22 -0.14
N PHE A 85 29.90 -17.60 -0.49
CA PHE A 85 30.10 -16.99 -1.81
C PHE A 85 31.27 -17.63 -2.55
N ASP A 86 31.17 -17.71 -3.88
CA ASP A 86 32.26 -18.17 -4.75
C ASP A 86 33.31 -17.07 -4.96
N SER A 87 34.37 -17.36 -5.73
CA SER A 87 35.45 -16.40 -6.01
C SER A 87 35.01 -15.18 -6.85
N ASN A 88 33.79 -15.21 -7.39
CA ASN A 88 33.18 -14.12 -8.16
C ASN A 88 32.06 -13.43 -7.35
N ASN A 89 31.99 -13.67 -6.04
CA ASN A 89 30.95 -13.16 -5.13
C ASN A 89 29.52 -13.61 -5.48
N ASN A 90 29.34 -14.74 -6.16
CA ASN A 90 28.00 -15.32 -6.32
C ASN A 90 27.67 -16.23 -5.13
N PRO A 91 26.43 -16.22 -4.63
CA PRO A 91 26.04 -17.11 -3.54
C PRO A 91 26.02 -18.57 -4.01
N ILE A 92 26.66 -19.43 -3.21
CA ILE A 92 26.66 -20.88 -3.37
C ILE A 92 25.38 -21.42 -2.77
N LEU A 93 24.40 -21.67 -3.64
CA LEU A 93 23.09 -22.19 -3.26
C LEU A 93 23.16 -23.69 -2.94
N PRO A 94 22.39 -24.16 -1.93
CA PRO A 94 22.37 -25.57 -1.59
C PRO A 94 21.65 -26.39 -2.67
N SER A 95 21.86 -27.71 -2.67
CA SER A 95 21.23 -28.66 -3.58
C SER A 95 20.07 -29.40 -2.92
N PHE A 96 19.21 -30.06 -3.72
CA PHE A 96 18.08 -30.86 -3.22
C PHE A 96 18.48 -32.09 -2.40
N ASP A 97 19.75 -32.50 -2.48
CA ASP A 97 20.30 -33.68 -1.81
C ASP A 97 21.22 -33.33 -0.64
N ASP A 98 21.38 -32.04 -0.33
CA ASP A 98 22.21 -31.58 0.77
C ASP A 98 21.57 -31.96 2.12
N PRO A 99 22.34 -32.42 3.13
CA PRO A 99 21.80 -32.91 4.40
C PRO A 99 20.94 -31.91 5.20
N GLY A 100 21.11 -30.60 4.97
CA GLY A 100 20.37 -29.53 5.64
C GLY A 100 19.08 -29.10 4.92
N VAL A 101 18.84 -29.66 3.73
CA VAL A 101 17.70 -29.31 2.87
C VAL A 101 16.60 -30.37 3.04
N GLN A 102 15.42 -29.90 3.42
CA GLN A 102 14.20 -30.68 3.55
C GLN A 102 13.11 -30.05 2.66
N PRO A 103 13.16 -30.29 1.34
CA PRO A 103 12.29 -29.61 0.40
C PRO A 103 10.82 -29.86 0.73
N ARG A 104 10.00 -28.82 0.59
CA ARG A 104 8.56 -28.95 0.59
C ARG A 104 8.07 -29.48 -0.75
N THR A 105 6.83 -29.93 -0.79
CA THR A 105 6.20 -30.44 -2.01
C THR A 105 4.93 -29.67 -2.30
N LEU A 106 4.63 -29.44 -3.58
CA LEU A 106 3.37 -28.78 -3.94
C LEU A 106 2.19 -29.68 -3.57
N GLU A 107 1.15 -29.10 -2.95
CA GLU A 107 -0.07 -29.85 -2.61
C GLU A 107 -0.79 -30.40 -3.84
N SER A 108 -0.77 -29.64 -4.95
CA SER A 108 -1.39 -30.01 -6.21
C SER A 108 -0.62 -31.10 -6.97
N ASP A 109 0.70 -31.18 -6.76
CA ASP A 109 1.58 -32.20 -7.34
C ASP A 109 2.76 -32.48 -6.41
N PRO A 110 2.65 -33.53 -5.56
CA PRO A 110 3.70 -33.87 -4.59
C PRO A 110 5.05 -34.25 -5.20
N SER A 111 5.13 -34.45 -6.51
CA SER A 111 6.40 -34.76 -7.19
C SER A 111 7.19 -33.51 -7.59
N VAL A 112 6.64 -32.31 -7.40
CA VAL A 112 7.40 -31.06 -7.43
C VAL A 112 7.94 -30.79 -6.03
N ARG A 113 9.27 -30.76 -5.89
CA ARG A 113 9.98 -30.42 -4.64
C ARG A 113 10.47 -28.99 -4.74
N TYR A 114 10.42 -28.20 -3.67
CA TYR A 114 10.94 -26.83 -3.65
C TYR A 114 11.46 -26.40 -2.29
N PHE A 115 12.33 -25.40 -2.29
CA PHE A 115 12.85 -24.74 -1.10
C PHE A 115 13.29 -23.31 -1.45
N ALA A 116 13.50 -22.47 -0.43
CA ALA A 116 14.03 -21.11 -0.59
C ALA A 116 15.04 -20.79 0.51
N VAL A 117 16.03 -19.96 0.14
CA VAL A 117 17.00 -19.35 1.04
C VAL A 117 17.06 -17.85 0.76
N THR A 118 17.54 -17.07 1.73
CA THR A 118 17.45 -15.62 1.72
C THR A 118 18.76 -14.98 2.16
N ILE A 119 19.07 -13.82 1.59
CA ILE A 119 20.24 -13.00 1.92
C ILE A 119 19.76 -11.57 2.14
N PRO A 120 19.77 -11.05 3.39
CA PRO A 120 19.51 -9.64 3.65
C PRO A 120 20.73 -8.80 3.26
N TRP A 121 20.52 -7.70 2.53
CA TRP A 121 21.63 -6.89 1.99
C TRP A 121 22.34 -6.11 3.10
N GLU A 122 21.60 -5.63 4.10
CA GLU A 122 22.13 -4.89 5.27
C GLU A 122 23.27 -5.52 6.07
N THR A 123 23.54 -6.83 5.89
CA THR A 123 24.54 -7.57 6.67
C THR A 123 25.32 -8.59 5.85
N ASP A 124 25.20 -8.56 4.51
CA ASP A 124 25.86 -9.56 3.67
C ASP A 124 27.32 -9.22 3.35
N GLY A 125 27.76 -7.99 3.64
CA GLY A 125 29.13 -7.54 3.43
C GLY A 125 29.44 -7.18 1.98
N PHE A 126 28.42 -6.96 1.15
CA PHE A 126 28.56 -6.54 -0.24
C PHE A 126 27.93 -5.17 -0.50
N ASP A 127 28.32 -4.59 -1.63
CA ASP A 127 27.68 -3.41 -2.22
C ASP A 127 26.73 -3.96 -3.29
N ASN A 128 25.51 -4.31 -2.87
CA ASN A 128 24.51 -4.96 -3.73
C ASN A 128 23.87 -3.95 -4.69
N ASN A 129 23.77 -2.69 -4.29
CA ASN A 129 23.13 -1.61 -5.06
C ASN A 129 24.10 -0.94 -6.07
N GLY A 130 25.41 -1.16 -5.94
CA GLY A 130 26.46 -0.66 -6.81
C GLY A 130 26.83 0.81 -6.61
N ASP A 131 26.54 1.38 -5.44
CA ASP A 131 26.77 2.80 -5.13
C ASP A 131 28.19 3.11 -4.62
N GLY A 132 29.00 2.06 -4.39
CA GLY A 132 30.37 2.14 -3.90
C GLY A 132 30.51 2.06 -2.38
N VAL A 133 29.42 1.83 -1.65
CA VAL A 133 29.37 1.66 -0.19
C VAL A 133 28.84 0.27 0.14
N VAL A 134 29.46 -0.39 1.11
CA VAL A 134 29.07 -1.74 1.56
C VAL A 134 28.19 -1.61 2.80
N ASP A 135 27.10 -2.39 2.87
CA ASP A 135 26.15 -2.46 3.98
C ASP A 135 25.67 -1.06 4.42
N ASP A 136 25.18 -0.27 3.47
CA ASP A 136 24.76 1.11 3.72
C ASP A 136 23.26 1.21 4.10
N PRO A 137 22.79 2.36 4.63
CA PRO A 137 21.38 2.53 4.99
C PRO A 137 20.38 2.41 3.82
N THR A 138 20.81 2.45 2.56
CA THR A 138 19.92 2.22 1.41
C THR A 138 19.68 0.74 1.13
N GLU A 139 20.50 -0.14 1.71
CA GLU A 139 20.35 -1.59 1.68
C GLU A 139 19.50 -2.13 2.84
N GLU A 140 19.15 -1.27 3.81
CA GLU A 140 18.26 -1.62 4.94
C GLU A 140 16.89 -2.10 4.43
N GLY A 141 16.47 -3.28 4.89
CA GLY A 141 15.19 -3.88 4.48
C GLY A 141 15.19 -4.53 3.08
N MET A 142 16.30 -4.49 2.34
CA MET A 142 16.46 -5.22 1.09
C MET A 142 16.84 -6.69 1.32
N VAL A 143 16.20 -7.60 0.60
CA VAL A 143 16.43 -9.05 0.72
C VAL A 143 16.43 -9.71 -0.66
N SER A 144 17.46 -10.51 -0.96
CA SER A 144 17.47 -11.45 -2.08
C SER A 144 16.90 -12.80 -1.65
N ILE A 145 15.85 -13.25 -2.32
CA ILE A 145 15.24 -14.58 -2.15
C ILE A 145 15.70 -15.48 -3.31
N TYR A 146 16.40 -16.56 -2.98
CA TYR A 146 16.78 -17.61 -3.91
C TYR A 146 15.84 -18.80 -3.76
N ALA A 147 14.99 -18.99 -4.76
CA ALA A 147 14.00 -20.05 -4.79
C ALA A 147 14.39 -21.13 -5.81
N LEU A 148 14.33 -22.39 -5.37
CA LEU A 148 14.68 -23.54 -6.19
C LEU A 148 13.51 -24.54 -6.19
N ALA A 149 13.26 -25.13 -7.35
CA ALA A 149 12.29 -26.22 -7.49
C ALA A 149 12.80 -27.30 -8.44
N GLU A 150 12.44 -28.55 -8.17
CA GLU A 150 12.79 -29.72 -8.94
C GLU A 150 11.52 -30.51 -9.31
N LYS A 151 11.46 -30.93 -10.58
CA LYS A 151 10.50 -31.90 -11.09
C LYS A 151 11.20 -32.90 -11.99
N ASN A 152 11.20 -34.18 -11.62
CA ASN A 152 11.79 -35.27 -12.42
C ASN A 152 13.25 -34.99 -12.88
N GLY A 153 14.07 -34.39 -12.01
CA GLY A 153 15.45 -33.98 -12.33
C GLY A 153 15.58 -32.67 -13.13
N THR A 154 14.48 -32.02 -13.49
CA THR A 154 14.50 -30.65 -14.04
C THR A 154 14.50 -29.66 -12.90
N VAL A 155 15.57 -28.87 -12.76
CA VAL A 155 15.71 -27.86 -11.71
C VAL A 155 15.53 -26.45 -12.28
N ARG A 156 14.76 -25.63 -11.58
CA ARG A 156 14.62 -24.19 -11.82
C ARG A 156 15.17 -23.44 -10.62
N ARG A 157 15.87 -22.34 -10.88
CA ARG A 157 16.45 -21.48 -9.85
C ARG A 157 16.12 -20.04 -10.19
N VAL A 158 15.55 -19.30 -9.25
CA VAL A 158 15.19 -17.90 -9.44
C VAL A 158 15.69 -17.09 -8.26
N GLU A 159 16.22 -15.92 -8.57
CA GLU A 159 16.49 -14.87 -7.60
C GLU A 159 15.41 -13.82 -7.72
N VAL A 160 14.87 -13.40 -6.57
CA VAL A 160 13.93 -12.28 -6.45
C VAL A 160 14.51 -11.30 -5.46
N ILE A 161 14.67 -10.05 -5.87
CA ILE A 161 15.10 -8.96 -5.00
C ILE A 161 13.83 -8.28 -4.48
N THR A 162 13.76 -8.14 -3.16
CA THR A 162 12.62 -7.52 -2.49
C THR A 162 13.05 -6.40 -1.56
N GLU A 163 12.19 -5.39 -1.45
CA GLU A 163 12.30 -4.30 -0.48
C GLU A 163 11.19 -4.46 0.55
N ASN A 164 11.55 -4.35 1.83
CA ASN A 164 10.57 -4.27 2.91
C ASN A 164 10.02 -2.84 3.02
N VAL A 165 8.73 -2.68 2.78
CA VAL A 165 8.08 -1.37 2.83
C VAL A 165 6.94 -1.34 3.82
N ASP A 166 6.80 -0.22 4.51
CA ASP A 166 5.64 0.06 5.35
C ASP A 166 4.44 0.42 4.46
N VAL A 167 3.39 -0.40 4.55
CA VAL A 167 2.12 -0.23 3.83
C VAL A 167 0.98 0.18 4.76
N ASN A 168 1.31 0.78 5.90
CA ASN A 168 0.35 1.34 6.83
C ASN A 168 -0.63 2.34 6.17
N VAL A 169 -1.84 2.46 6.73
CA VAL A 169 -2.87 3.41 6.27
C VAL A 169 -2.39 4.85 6.12
N TRP A 170 -1.46 5.29 6.97
CA TRP A 170 -0.88 6.64 7.00
C TRP A 170 0.16 6.90 5.90
N GLN A 171 0.52 5.88 5.12
CA GLN A 171 1.40 5.98 3.93
C GLN A 171 0.62 6.36 2.66
N ASN A 172 -0.61 6.86 2.81
CA ASN A 172 -1.50 7.20 1.70
C ASN A 172 -2.01 8.64 1.82
N ALA A 173 -2.40 9.26 0.71
CA ALA A 173 -3.24 10.46 0.75
C ALA A 173 -4.63 10.08 1.28
N ILE A 174 -5.19 8.98 0.75
CA ILE A 174 -6.51 8.46 1.11
C ILE A 174 -6.41 6.96 1.38
N PHE A 175 -6.84 6.56 2.58
CA PHE A 175 -7.10 5.16 2.89
C PHE A 175 -8.58 4.93 3.16
N ALA A 176 -9.18 4.03 2.38
CA ALA A 176 -10.61 3.77 2.43
C ALA A 176 -10.93 2.32 2.78
N GLY A 177 -11.82 2.16 3.78
CA GLY A 177 -12.29 0.87 4.24
C GLY A 177 -13.37 0.25 3.34
N ALA A 178 -14.54 0.01 3.91
CA ALA A 178 -15.58 -0.80 3.29
C ALA A 178 -16.53 -0.03 2.35
N GLY A 179 -16.66 1.29 2.53
CA GLY A 179 -17.62 2.16 1.83
C GLY A 179 -19.09 1.95 2.25
N GLN A 180 -19.96 2.88 1.84
CA GLN A 180 -21.40 2.71 1.90
C GLN A 180 -21.88 1.96 0.64
N ALA A 181 -23.00 1.22 0.71
CA ALA A 181 -23.53 0.42 -0.39
C ALA A 181 -23.60 1.22 -1.72
N GLY A 182 -22.62 0.98 -2.60
CA GLY A 182 -22.59 1.52 -3.96
C GLY A 182 -21.42 2.43 -4.32
N ASN A 183 -20.67 3.02 -3.38
CA ASN A 183 -19.44 3.79 -3.64
C ASN A 183 -18.59 3.94 -2.36
N VAL A 184 -17.26 3.85 -2.46
CA VAL A 184 -16.34 4.11 -1.34
C VAL A 184 -15.88 5.57 -1.35
N ILE A 185 -15.50 6.07 -2.53
CA ILE A 185 -15.20 7.48 -2.79
C ILE A 185 -16.23 7.99 -3.80
N ASN A 186 -17.04 8.95 -3.38
CA ASN A 186 -18.06 9.58 -4.22
C ASN A 186 -17.73 11.05 -4.51
N GLY A 187 -17.84 11.47 -5.75
CA GLY A 187 -17.59 12.84 -6.19
C GLY A 187 -16.27 13.01 -6.96
N ASN A 188 -16.11 14.16 -7.60
CA ASN A 188 -14.89 14.53 -8.32
C ASN A 188 -13.84 14.98 -7.30
N VAL A 189 -12.60 14.50 -7.41
CA VAL A 189 -11.51 14.77 -6.46
C VAL A 189 -10.16 14.78 -7.19
N SER A 190 -9.24 15.62 -6.74
CA SER A 190 -7.83 15.56 -7.14
C SER A 190 -7.00 14.99 -5.99
N ILE A 191 -6.18 14.00 -6.26
CA ILE A 191 -5.38 13.33 -5.24
C ILE A 191 -3.93 13.37 -5.69
N HIS A 192 -3.04 13.81 -4.81
CA HIS A 192 -1.61 13.86 -5.03
C HIS A 192 -0.95 12.94 -3.99
N GLY A 193 -0.74 11.68 -4.36
CA GLY A 193 -0.27 10.63 -3.48
C GLY A 193 -1.04 9.31 -3.63
N SER A 194 -0.69 8.34 -2.79
CA SER A 194 -1.25 6.99 -2.83
C SER A 194 -2.71 6.95 -2.40
N VAL A 195 -3.47 6.05 -3.04
CA VAL A 195 -4.87 5.75 -2.72
C VAL A 195 -4.99 4.25 -2.48
N HIS A 196 -5.51 3.87 -1.32
CA HIS A 196 -5.72 2.47 -0.98
C HIS A 196 -7.15 2.23 -0.53
N ILE A 197 -7.87 1.41 -1.29
CA ILE A 197 -9.28 1.04 -1.05
C ILE A 197 -9.38 -0.47 -0.78
N LEU A 198 -10.01 -0.84 0.34
CA LEU A 198 -10.24 -2.25 0.68
C LEU A 198 -11.52 -2.82 0.05
N GLY A 199 -12.62 -2.06 0.04
CA GLY A 199 -13.90 -2.51 -0.50
C GLY A 199 -14.51 -3.70 0.25
N ASN A 200 -14.27 -3.81 1.57
CA ASN A 200 -14.62 -4.99 2.38
C ASN A 200 -16.12 -5.35 2.41
N ASN A 201 -17.03 -4.40 2.12
CA ASN A 201 -18.48 -4.66 2.04
C ASN A 201 -18.90 -5.37 0.73
N LEU A 202 -17.98 -5.54 -0.23
CA LEU A 202 -18.20 -6.32 -1.43
C LEU A 202 -17.83 -7.78 -1.15
N LEU A 203 -18.83 -8.65 -0.95
CA LEU A 203 -18.60 -10.08 -0.74
C LEU A 203 -17.98 -10.73 -2.00
N PRO A 204 -17.04 -11.69 -1.85
CA PRO A 204 -16.48 -12.43 -2.97
C PRO A 204 -17.59 -13.12 -3.77
N GLY A 205 -17.59 -12.96 -5.10
CA GLY A 205 -18.58 -13.59 -5.99
C GLY A 205 -19.84 -12.76 -6.27
N ASN A 206 -20.01 -11.60 -5.63
CA ASN A 206 -21.01 -10.62 -6.05
C ASN A 206 -20.53 -9.86 -7.31
N PRO A 207 -21.45 -9.28 -8.11
CA PRO A 207 -21.08 -8.36 -9.17
C PRO A 207 -20.20 -7.24 -8.60
N ALA A 208 -19.04 -7.01 -9.22
CA ALA A 208 -18.14 -5.96 -8.80
C ALA A 208 -18.86 -4.61 -8.89
N LEU A 209 -18.94 -3.89 -7.77
CA LEU A 209 -19.49 -2.54 -7.70
C LEU A 209 -18.38 -1.52 -7.94
N VAL A 210 -18.75 -0.36 -8.44
CA VAL A 210 -17.82 0.77 -8.55
C VAL A 210 -17.50 1.25 -7.14
N VAL A 211 -16.22 1.22 -6.76
CA VAL A 211 -15.78 1.70 -5.44
C VAL A 211 -15.22 3.11 -5.52
N MET A 212 -14.76 3.50 -6.69
CA MET A 212 -14.24 4.81 -7.00
C MET A 212 -14.67 5.15 -8.42
N ASP A 213 -15.36 6.27 -8.60
CA ASP A 213 -15.76 6.75 -9.92
C ASP A 213 -15.09 8.09 -10.20
N LEU A 214 -13.98 8.04 -10.96
CA LEU A 214 -13.29 9.23 -11.42
C LEU A 214 -13.98 9.75 -12.67
N SER A 215 -14.54 10.95 -12.56
CA SER A 215 -15.28 11.61 -13.65
C SER A 215 -14.92 13.09 -13.75
N GLY A 216 -15.27 13.71 -14.89
CA GLY A 216 -14.96 15.11 -15.12
C GLY A 216 -13.46 15.32 -15.31
N THR A 217 -12.82 15.95 -14.33
CA THR A 217 -11.38 16.27 -14.30
C THR A 217 -10.69 15.70 -13.05
N ALA A 218 -11.27 14.63 -12.47
CA ALA A 218 -10.71 13.96 -11.30
C ALA A 218 -9.34 13.35 -11.62
N LEU A 219 -8.42 13.37 -10.66
CA LEU A 219 -7.05 12.89 -10.90
C LEU A 219 -6.43 12.19 -9.69
N ILE A 220 -5.49 11.29 -9.97
CA ILE A 220 -4.51 10.79 -8.98
C ILE A 220 -3.12 11.00 -9.57
N HIS A 221 -2.28 11.82 -8.93
CA HIS A 221 -0.93 12.16 -9.40
C HIS A 221 0.16 11.80 -8.39
N ASN A 222 1.41 11.71 -8.86
CA ASN A 222 2.59 11.32 -8.10
C ASN A 222 3.49 12.50 -7.67
N ASN A 223 2.96 13.72 -7.74
CA ASN A 223 3.71 14.95 -7.51
C ASN A 223 2.82 16.02 -6.87
N TYR A 224 3.39 17.17 -6.48
CA TYR A 224 2.66 18.30 -5.87
C TYR A 224 2.22 19.38 -6.86
N LYS A 225 1.99 19.04 -8.14
CA LYS A 225 1.48 20.00 -9.12
C LYS A 225 0.17 20.63 -8.64
N GLY A 226 0.09 21.96 -8.70
CA GLY A 226 -1.10 22.71 -8.28
C GLY A 226 -1.25 22.94 -6.77
N ILE A 227 -0.28 22.53 -5.94
CA ILE A 227 -0.35 22.74 -4.50
C ILE A 227 -0.39 24.24 -4.13
N PRO A 228 -1.23 24.66 -3.17
CA PRO A 228 -1.18 26.02 -2.64
C PRO A 228 0.16 26.35 -1.98
N ALA A 229 0.76 27.49 -2.33
CA ALA A 229 2.08 27.90 -1.85
C ALA A 229 2.22 27.89 -0.32
N ILE A 230 1.15 28.25 0.40
CA ILE A 230 1.14 28.24 1.86
C ILE A 230 1.24 26.81 2.44
N LEU A 231 0.60 25.82 1.81
CA LEU A 231 0.69 24.43 2.23
C LEU A 231 2.04 23.84 1.83
N GLN A 232 2.55 24.18 0.64
CA GLN A 232 3.88 23.75 0.19
C GLN A 232 4.99 24.24 1.12
N GLN A 233 4.90 25.46 1.63
CA GLN A 233 5.87 26.00 2.58
C GLN A 233 5.89 25.24 3.91
N MET A 234 4.77 24.63 4.32
CA MET A 234 4.65 23.92 5.60
C MET A 234 5.42 22.60 5.64
N VAL A 235 5.68 21.99 4.49
CA VAL A 235 6.30 20.67 4.36
C VAL A 235 7.65 20.77 3.69
N SER A 236 8.49 19.76 3.94
CA SER A 236 9.71 19.59 3.17
C SER A 236 9.40 19.12 1.75
N PRO A 237 10.30 19.37 0.78
CA PRO A 237 10.14 18.86 -0.58
C PRO A 237 9.94 17.33 -0.60
N PRO A 238 9.23 16.79 -1.60
CA PRO A 238 9.11 15.35 -1.77
C PRO A 238 10.49 14.68 -1.89
N PRO A 239 10.58 13.38 -1.52
CA PRO A 239 11.73 12.55 -1.84
C PRO A 239 12.10 12.60 -3.33
N GLN A 240 13.36 12.26 -3.64
CA GLN A 240 13.85 12.14 -5.01
C GLN A 240 14.15 10.68 -5.35
N THR A 241 13.99 10.31 -6.62
CA THR A 241 14.34 8.99 -7.15
C THR A 241 14.95 9.13 -8.54
N LEU A 242 15.68 8.10 -8.98
CA LEU A 242 16.14 7.98 -10.37
C LEU A 242 15.01 7.36 -11.22
N TYR A 243 14.55 8.08 -12.24
CA TYR A 243 13.52 7.61 -13.15
C TYR A 243 13.89 7.98 -14.59
N ASP A 244 13.89 7.01 -15.50
CA ASP A 244 14.31 7.17 -16.90
C ASP A 244 15.65 7.92 -17.11
N GLY A 245 16.57 7.78 -16.14
CA GLY A 245 17.91 8.39 -16.17
C GLY A 245 18.00 9.80 -15.58
N GLU A 246 16.91 10.31 -15.01
CA GLU A 246 16.82 11.65 -14.39
C GLU A 246 16.51 11.56 -12.89
N ILE A 247 17.05 12.50 -12.11
CA ILE A 247 16.71 12.62 -10.68
C ILE A 247 15.49 13.51 -10.55
N VAL A 248 14.37 12.92 -10.14
CA VAL A 248 13.05 13.59 -10.09
C VAL A 248 12.42 13.47 -8.70
N GLN A 249 11.60 14.45 -8.33
CA GLN A 249 10.78 14.39 -7.11
C GLN A 249 9.61 13.42 -7.28
N THR A 250 9.27 12.65 -6.26
CA THR A 250 8.15 11.70 -6.29
C THR A 250 7.48 11.57 -4.92
N LEU A 251 6.18 11.27 -4.93
CA LEU A 251 5.42 10.88 -3.73
C LEU A 251 5.40 9.36 -3.53
N PHE A 252 6.04 8.59 -4.42
CA PHE A 252 5.97 7.13 -4.47
C PHE A 252 4.51 6.63 -4.54
N ALA A 253 3.66 7.37 -5.26
CA ALA A 253 2.23 7.21 -5.26
C ALA A 253 1.80 5.91 -5.94
N LYS A 254 0.95 5.15 -5.23
CA LYS A 254 0.38 3.88 -5.69
C LYS A 254 -1.15 3.90 -5.59
N LEU A 255 -1.83 3.36 -6.58
CA LEU A 255 -3.26 3.07 -6.50
C LEU A 255 -3.46 1.59 -6.17
N ARG A 256 -4.13 1.30 -5.06
CA ARG A 256 -4.46 -0.06 -4.62
C ARG A 256 -5.95 -0.21 -4.39
N VAL A 257 -6.58 -1.16 -5.07
CA VAL A 257 -7.99 -1.49 -4.89
C VAL A 257 -8.13 -3.00 -4.73
N LYS A 258 -8.43 -3.42 -3.51
CA LYS A 258 -8.55 -4.85 -3.15
C LYS A 258 -9.84 -5.47 -3.67
N ARG A 259 -10.96 -4.72 -3.62
CA ARG A 259 -12.26 -5.12 -4.14
C ARG A 259 -12.99 -3.92 -4.72
N GLY A 260 -13.73 -4.16 -5.80
CA GLY A 260 -14.50 -3.18 -6.55
C GLY A 260 -13.83 -2.70 -7.83
N LEU A 261 -14.66 -2.21 -8.75
CA LEU A 261 -14.23 -1.60 -10.00
C LEU A 261 -13.80 -0.15 -9.79
N VAL A 262 -12.81 0.28 -10.58
CA VAL A 262 -12.44 1.69 -10.69
C VAL A 262 -13.04 2.28 -11.97
N GLY A 263 -13.92 3.25 -11.81
CA GLY A 263 -14.51 4.02 -12.89
C GLY A 263 -13.57 5.12 -13.38
N ILE A 264 -13.37 5.21 -14.70
CA ILE A 264 -12.68 6.34 -15.34
C ILE A 264 -13.52 6.86 -16.51
N SER A 265 -13.92 8.13 -16.41
CA SER A 265 -14.83 8.80 -17.34
C SER A 265 -14.42 10.26 -17.58
N GLY A 266 -14.86 10.84 -18.69
CA GLY A 266 -14.53 12.24 -19.01
C GLY A 266 -13.04 12.43 -19.33
N HIS A 267 -12.41 13.39 -18.66
CA HIS A 267 -10.98 13.70 -18.73
C HIS A 267 -10.26 13.30 -17.43
N ALA A 268 -10.82 12.35 -16.67
CA ALA A 268 -10.13 11.83 -15.51
C ALA A 268 -8.86 11.06 -15.90
N GLU A 269 -7.86 11.06 -15.01
CA GLU A 269 -6.58 10.41 -15.23
C GLU A 269 -5.94 9.90 -13.92
N ILE A 270 -5.10 8.88 -14.05
CA ILE A 270 -4.29 8.31 -12.97
C ILE A 270 -2.85 8.29 -13.48
N GLY A 271 -1.98 9.06 -12.83
CA GLY A 271 -0.68 9.45 -13.37
C GLY A 271 -0.81 10.37 -14.60
N GLU A 272 0.34 10.81 -15.07
CA GLU A 272 0.50 11.56 -16.32
C GLU A 272 1.55 10.85 -17.21
N PRO A 273 1.54 11.04 -18.54
CA PRO A 273 2.64 10.57 -19.40
C PRO A 273 3.97 11.19 -18.94
N ASN A 274 5.05 10.40 -18.92
CA ASN A 274 6.39 10.90 -18.61
C ASN A 274 6.81 12.02 -19.59
N ILE A 275 7.27 13.16 -19.05
CA ILE A 275 7.82 14.28 -19.82
C ILE A 275 9.29 14.47 -19.43
N PRO A 276 10.25 14.03 -20.27
CA PRO A 276 11.67 14.19 -19.98
C PRO A 276 12.06 15.65 -19.70
N GLY A 277 12.81 15.87 -18.62
CA GLY A 277 13.26 17.19 -18.17
C GLY A 277 12.35 17.87 -17.12
N ASP A 278 11.19 17.31 -16.80
CA ASP A 278 10.39 17.78 -15.67
C ASP A 278 11.08 17.43 -14.33
N PRO A 279 10.98 18.29 -13.29
CA PRO A 279 11.68 18.06 -12.02
C PRO A 279 10.97 17.04 -11.11
N TYR A 280 9.84 16.48 -11.54
CA TYR A 280 9.01 15.56 -10.77
C TYR A 280 8.58 14.38 -11.65
N LYS A 281 8.25 13.26 -11.01
CA LYS A 281 7.73 12.07 -11.68
C LYS A 281 6.23 12.22 -11.96
N GLU A 282 5.83 11.96 -13.19
CA GLU A 282 4.44 12.02 -13.67
C GLU A 282 3.71 10.69 -13.48
N THR A 283 4.39 9.57 -13.75
CA THR A 283 3.81 8.24 -13.67
C THR A 283 3.61 7.82 -12.22
N MET A 284 2.56 7.03 -11.98
CA MET A 284 2.38 6.34 -10.71
C MET A 284 3.44 5.24 -10.55
N ASP A 285 3.95 5.03 -9.34
CA ASP A 285 4.89 3.94 -9.04
C ASP A 285 4.22 2.55 -9.10
N GLY A 286 2.89 2.50 -9.06
CA GLY A 286 2.17 1.27 -9.30
C GLY A 286 0.67 1.40 -9.19
N VAL A 287 -0.02 0.58 -9.97
CA VAL A 287 -1.48 0.44 -9.97
C VAL A 287 -1.84 -1.03 -9.80
N TYR A 288 -2.67 -1.33 -8.81
CA TYR A 288 -3.04 -2.67 -8.37
C TYR A 288 -4.55 -2.76 -8.12
N VAL A 289 -5.33 -3.09 -9.16
CA VAL A 289 -6.81 -3.01 -9.11
C VAL A 289 -7.43 -4.38 -9.33
N ASN A 290 -7.84 -5.08 -8.27
CA ASN A 290 -8.21 -6.50 -8.36
C ASN A 290 -9.35 -6.80 -9.35
N ASP A 291 -10.47 -6.08 -9.25
CA ASP A 291 -11.69 -6.44 -9.99
C ASP A 291 -11.79 -5.76 -11.37
N GLY A 292 -10.92 -4.79 -11.65
CA GLY A 292 -10.79 -4.14 -12.96
C GLY A 292 -11.43 -2.75 -13.05
N TRP A 293 -11.71 -2.35 -14.30
CA TRP A 293 -11.98 -0.98 -14.71
C TRP A 293 -13.36 -0.84 -15.35
N THR A 294 -13.99 0.32 -15.19
CA THR A 294 -15.27 0.68 -15.81
C THR A 294 -15.32 2.16 -16.22
N GLY A 295 -16.42 2.60 -16.83
CA GLY A 295 -16.60 3.99 -17.27
C GLY A 295 -16.29 4.22 -18.75
N ASN A 296 -16.52 5.45 -19.22
CA ASN A 296 -16.51 5.77 -20.64
C ASN A 296 -15.10 5.88 -21.25
N GLN A 297 -14.05 5.90 -20.42
CA GLN A 297 -12.65 5.85 -20.85
C GLN A 297 -12.03 4.45 -20.71
N VAL A 298 -12.86 3.41 -20.61
CA VAL A 298 -12.44 2.01 -20.58
C VAL A 298 -12.89 1.29 -21.83
N ILE A 299 -11.97 0.58 -22.48
CA ILE A 299 -12.28 -0.31 -23.60
C ILE A 299 -12.70 -1.67 -23.02
N PRO A 300 -13.93 -2.15 -23.27
CA PRO A 300 -14.35 -3.47 -22.83
C PRO A 300 -13.56 -4.56 -23.57
N ASN A 301 -12.95 -5.49 -22.84
CA ASN A 301 -12.20 -6.62 -23.39
C ASN A 301 -12.80 -7.99 -22.98
N GLY A 302 -14.00 -8.00 -22.37
CA GLY A 302 -14.62 -9.21 -21.82
C GLY A 302 -14.03 -9.70 -20.50
N GLY A 303 -13.08 -8.95 -19.92
CA GLY A 303 -12.47 -9.21 -18.61
C GLY A 303 -12.46 -7.95 -17.75
N ARG A 304 -11.28 -7.57 -17.25
CA ARG A 304 -11.06 -6.45 -16.32
C ARG A 304 -11.05 -5.05 -16.97
N GLY A 305 -11.31 -4.93 -18.28
CA GLY A 305 -11.30 -3.66 -19.00
C GLY A 305 -9.90 -3.10 -19.23
N ILE A 306 -9.74 -2.22 -20.24
CA ILE A 306 -8.49 -1.52 -20.55
C ILE A 306 -8.72 -0.01 -20.37
N PRO A 307 -8.19 0.62 -19.31
CA PRO A 307 -8.32 2.04 -19.11
C PRO A 307 -7.40 2.81 -20.07
N ARG A 308 -7.85 3.99 -20.54
CA ARG A 308 -7.08 4.83 -21.48
C ARG A 308 -6.08 5.77 -20.81
N ASN A 309 -6.47 6.37 -19.68
CA ASN A 309 -5.70 7.42 -19.01
C ASN A 309 -5.15 6.91 -17.67
N VAL A 310 -4.39 5.82 -17.73
CA VAL A 310 -3.66 5.27 -16.58
C VAL A 310 -2.20 5.14 -16.99
N PHE A 311 -1.34 5.88 -16.31
CA PHE A 311 0.09 5.95 -16.57
C PHE A 311 0.83 5.53 -15.30
N SER A 312 1.38 4.32 -15.32
CA SER A 312 2.13 3.78 -14.19
C SER A 312 3.26 2.87 -14.67
N ASP A 313 4.24 2.68 -13.80
CA ASP A 313 5.44 1.89 -14.10
C ASP A 313 5.12 0.39 -14.29
N ASN A 314 4.03 -0.10 -13.70
CA ASN A 314 3.55 -1.48 -13.84
C ASN A 314 2.33 -1.61 -14.75
N GLY A 315 1.93 -0.56 -15.47
CA GLY A 315 0.76 -0.57 -16.35
C GLY A 315 -0.57 -0.47 -15.59
N TYR A 316 -1.50 -1.38 -15.83
CA TYR A 316 -2.87 -1.32 -15.27
C TYR A 316 -3.50 -2.68 -14.99
N ASP A 317 -2.81 -3.76 -15.32
CA ASP A 317 -3.32 -5.13 -15.26
C ASP A 317 -2.82 -5.90 -14.04
N GLU A 318 -1.90 -5.35 -13.26
CA GLU A 318 -1.49 -5.94 -11.99
C GLU A 318 -2.66 -6.02 -10.99
N LEU A 319 -2.67 -7.11 -10.22
CA LEU A 319 -3.69 -7.40 -9.20
C LEU A 319 -3.28 -6.82 -7.85
N TYR A 320 -4.23 -6.79 -6.91
CA TYR A 320 -3.95 -6.33 -5.56
C TYR A 320 -2.83 -7.15 -4.89
N ASP A 321 -1.79 -6.45 -4.42
CA ASP A 321 -0.49 -7.00 -4.04
C ASP A 321 -0.36 -7.34 -2.55
N LEU A 322 -1.26 -6.85 -1.69
CA LEU A 322 -1.10 -6.95 -0.23
C LEU A 322 -1.94 -8.05 0.45
N GLY A 323 -2.72 -8.81 -0.31
CA GLY A 323 -3.55 -9.90 0.24
C GLY A 323 -4.47 -9.45 1.39
N ASN A 324 -4.29 -10.00 2.59
CA ASN A 324 -5.05 -9.62 3.80
C ASN A 324 -4.22 -8.83 4.83
N ARG A 325 -3.01 -8.36 4.47
CA ARG A 325 -2.08 -7.73 5.40
C ARG A 325 -2.60 -6.44 6.02
N VAL A 326 -3.30 -5.64 5.23
CA VAL A 326 -3.79 -4.32 5.65
C VAL A 326 -5.29 -4.38 5.91
N PRO A 327 -5.72 -4.43 7.19
CA PRO A 327 -7.12 -4.24 7.56
C PRO A 327 -7.48 -2.75 7.63
N PHE A 328 -8.77 -2.43 7.67
CA PHE A 328 -9.21 -1.10 8.07
C PHE A 328 -9.11 -1.00 9.60
N PRO A 329 -8.43 0.00 10.15
CA PRO A 329 -8.23 0.11 11.59
C PRO A 329 -9.52 0.56 12.27
N MET A 330 -9.93 -0.16 13.30
CA MET A 330 -11.11 0.12 14.12
C MET A 330 -10.69 0.51 15.54
N LEU A 331 -11.44 1.41 16.19
CA LEU A 331 -11.15 1.79 17.58
C LEU A 331 -11.35 0.63 18.57
N SER A 332 -12.05 -0.43 18.14
CA SER A 332 -12.23 -1.68 18.86
C SER A 332 -11.12 -2.71 18.62
N ASP A 333 -10.15 -2.43 17.75
CA ASP A 333 -9.00 -3.32 17.53
C ASP A 333 -8.05 -3.27 18.73
N ASP A 334 -7.24 -4.31 18.92
CA ASP A 334 -6.17 -4.33 19.93
C ASP A 334 -5.23 -3.12 19.74
N TRP A 335 -4.95 -2.39 20.82
CA TRP A 335 -3.90 -1.38 20.83
C TRP A 335 -2.54 -2.03 20.55
N ARG A 336 -1.73 -1.31 19.78
CA ARG A 336 -0.35 -1.67 19.51
C ARG A 336 0.55 -0.49 19.75
N GLU A 337 1.67 -0.74 20.41
CA GLU A 337 2.78 0.20 20.50
C GLU A 337 3.39 0.46 19.11
N PRO A 338 4.19 1.52 18.94
CA PRO A 338 4.84 1.83 17.67
C PRO A 338 5.76 0.73 17.12
N ASP A 339 6.18 -0.22 17.96
CA ASP A 339 6.91 -1.43 17.55
C ASP A 339 5.99 -2.58 17.09
N GLY A 340 4.67 -2.38 17.13
CA GLY A 340 3.63 -3.35 16.76
C GLY A 340 3.22 -4.31 17.88
N SER A 341 3.84 -4.24 19.07
CA SER A 341 3.53 -5.11 20.21
C SER A 341 2.18 -4.77 20.83
N ARG A 342 1.45 -5.78 21.31
CA ARG A 342 0.13 -5.59 21.94
C ARG A 342 0.26 -5.37 23.43
N VAL A 343 -0.61 -4.53 23.99
CA VAL A 343 -0.61 -4.22 25.42
C VAL A 343 -1.77 -4.91 26.14
N PHE A 344 -1.45 -5.70 27.16
CA PHE A 344 -2.41 -6.49 27.92
C PHE A 344 -3.09 -5.65 29.00
N ASN A 345 -4.41 -5.77 29.14
CA ASN A 345 -5.18 -5.13 30.18
C ASN A 345 -5.30 -6.07 31.41
N PRO A 346 -4.61 -5.76 32.52
CA PRO A 346 -4.65 -6.62 33.71
C PRO A 346 -6.02 -6.62 34.40
N ASN A 347 -6.83 -5.58 34.21
CA ASN A 347 -8.13 -5.40 34.87
C ASN A 347 -9.24 -6.24 34.21
N THR A 348 -9.17 -6.44 32.88
CA THR A 348 -10.17 -7.23 32.14
C THR A 348 -9.69 -8.63 31.77
N GLY A 349 -8.38 -8.88 31.78
CA GLY A 349 -7.79 -10.14 31.33
C GLY A 349 -7.77 -10.30 29.80
N THR A 350 -7.95 -9.21 29.05
CA THR A 350 -7.91 -9.15 27.58
C THR A 350 -6.85 -8.16 27.12
N TRP A 351 -6.58 -8.07 25.82
CA TRP A 351 -5.78 -6.96 25.28
C TRP A 351 -6.58 -5.66 25.39
N TYR A 352 -5.89 -4.54 25.63
CA TYR A 352 -6.52 -3.22 25.50
C TYR A 352 -6.96 -3.01 24.07
N THR A 353 -8.16 -2.48 23.86
CA THR A 353 -8.52 -1.89 22.55
C THR A 353 -7.89 -0.50 22.38
N VAL A 354 -7.85 0.02 21.16
CA VAL A 354 -7.37 1.38 20.89
C VAL A 354 -8.15 2.42 21.71
N GLU A 355 -9.48 2.32 21.76
CA GLU A 355 -10.30 3.27 22.52
C GLU A 355 -10.04 3.22 24.03
N GLU A 356 -9.90 2.01 24.58
CA GLU A 356 -9.62 1.79 26.00
C GLU A 356 -8.22 2.29 26.36
N TYR A 357 -7.20 1.92 25.60
CA TYR A 357 -5.83 2.36 25.87
C TYR A 357 -5.70 3.88 25.78
N PHE A 358 -6.31 4.48 24.76
CA PHE A 358 -6.32 5.93 24.61
C PHE A 358 -6.94 6.63 25.82
N SER A 359 -8.09 6.13 26.28
CA SER A 359 -8.85 6.79 27.35
C SER A 359 -8.32 6.48 28.76
N GLN A 360 -7.80 5.27 28.98
CA GLN A 360 -7.45 4.76 30.31
C GLN A 360 -5.95 4.73 30.59
N VAL A 361 -5.09 4.89 29.58
CA VAL A 361 -3.63 4.82 29.76
C VAL A 361 -2.94 6.06 29.23
N LEU A 362 -3.35 6.54 28.04
CA LEU A 362 -2.71 7.72 27.44
C LEU A 362 -3.20 9.01 28.07
N VAL A 363 -4.52 9.17 28.21
CA VAL A 363 -5.14 10.39 28.75
C VAL A 363 -5.39 10.29 30.24
N GLY A 364 -5.76 9.10 30.70
CA GLY A 364 -6.24 8.84 32.04
C GLY A 364 -5.41 7.80 32.80
N ASP A 365 -5.83 7.53 34.03
CA ASP A 365 -5.28 6.49 34.89
C ASP A 365 -6.08 5.18 34.72
N PRO A 366 -5.43 4.00 34.55
CA PRO A 366 -6.13 2.72 34.47
C PRO A 366 -7.01 2.41 35.68
N ASP A 367 -6.67 2.97 36.84
CA ASP A 367 -7.44 2.84 38.09
C ASP A 367 -8.63 3.82 38.15
N ASN A 368 -8.65 4.85 37.30
CA ASN A 368 -9.71 5.84 37.18
C ASN A 368 -10.03 6.16 35.70
N PRO A 369 -10.72 5.26 34.97
CA PRO A 369 -10.83 5.29 33.50
C PRO A 369 -11.62 6.48 32.90
N ASN A 370 -12.07 7.44 33.73
CA ASN A 370 -12.82 8.62 33.30
C ASN A 370 -12.08 9.94 33.56
N ASP A 371 -10.86 9.93 34.10
CA ASP A 371 -10.05 11.13 34.22
C ASP A 371 -9.44 11.57 32.88
N GLY A 372 -9.05 12.84 32.80
CA GLY A 372 -8.55 13.46 31.58
C GLY A 372 -9.55 13.57 30.41
N ILE A 373 -10.79 13.08 30.57
CA ILE A 373 -11.84 13.19 29.55
C ILE A 373 -12.56 14.54 29.64
N PHE A 374 -12.52 15.31 28.55
CA PHE A 374 -13.37 16.49 28.41
C PHE A 374 -14.81 16.06 28.13
N ASN A 375 -15.75 16.40 29.01
CA ASN A 375 -17.16 16.04 28.85
C ASN A 375 -17.96 17.18 28.21
N GLY A 376 -18.62 16.87 27.09
CA GLY A 376 -19.39 17.83 26.29
C GLY A 376 -18.68 18.24 25.00
N ASP A 377 -19.29 19.19 24.30
CA ASP A 377 -18.78 19.67 23.01
C ASP A 377 -17.65 20.70 23.21
N LEU A 378 -16.56 20.52 22.48
CA LEU A 378 -15.44 21.46 22.45
C LEU A 378 -15.47 22.26 21.16
N THR A 379 -15.63 23.58 21.27
CA THR A 379 -15.58 24.49 20.12
C THR A 379 -14.36 25.41 20.19
N LEU A 380 -13.49 25.31 19.19
CA LEU A 380 -12.36 26.19 18.95
C LEU A 380 -12.74 27.18 17.84
N ASP A 381 -13.09 28.39 18.26
CA ASP A 381 -13.61 29.44 17.40
C ASP A 381 -12.57 30.55 17.23
N ALA A 382 -12.12 30.80 16.00
CA ALA A 382 -11.18 31.88 15.68
C ALA A 382 -11.69 33.28 16.10
N ARG A 383 -13.00 33.43 16.38
CA ARG A 383 -13.61 34.69 16.88
C ARG A 383 -14.22 34.54 18.27
N GLY A 384 -14.03 33.39 18.90
CA GLY A 384 -14.66 33.06 20.15
C GLY A 384 -13.86 33.51 21.35
N GLN A 385 -14.00 32.74 22.42
CA GLN A 385 -13.28 32.96 23.66
C GLN A 385 -12.02 32.10 23.71
N LYS A 386 -11.05 32.54 24.50
CA LYS A 386 -9.92 31.72 24.93
C LYS A 386 -10.42 30.41 25.53
N ILE A 387 -9.78 29.31 25.18
CA ILE A 387 -10.10 27.97 25.68
C ILE A 387 -8.82 27.32 26.18
N TYR A 388 -8.87 26.79 27.40
CA TYR A 388 -7.81 25.98 27.97
C TYR A 388 -8.39 24.71 28.55
N TRP A 389 -7.84 23.57 28.15
CA TRP A 389 -8.12 22.27 28.71
C TRP A 389 -6.80 21.56 28.98
N ASN A 390 -6.58 21.10 30.22
CA ASN A 390 -5.42 20.30 30.58
C ASN A 390 -5.93 18.98 31.15
N ALA A 391 -5.86 17.93 30.33
CA ALA A 391 -6.39 16.61 30.67
C ALA A 391 -5.64 16.01 31.87
N THR A 392 -4.32 16.18 31.94
CA THR A 392 -3.49 15.68 33.05
C THR A 392 -3.90 16.24 34.42
N THR A 393 -4.42 17.47 34.48
CA THR A 393 -4.86 18.11 35.74
C THR A 393 -6.37 18.20 35.90
N GLY A 394 -7.14 17.87 34.85
CA GLY A 394 -8.58 18.12 34.79
C GLY A 394 -8.97 19.60 34.81
N THR A 395 -8.05 20.52 34.48
CA THR A 395 -8.33 21.97 34.54
C THR A 395 -8.95 22.48 33.25
N PHE A 396 -10.14 23.07 33.34
CA PHE A 396 -10.79 23.77 32.23
C PHE A 396 -10.93 25.27 32.53
N MET A 397 -10.58 26.12 31.55
CA MET A 397 -10.81 27.56 31.60
C MET A 397 -11.40 28.05 30.28
N GLN A 398 -12.35 28.98 30.38
CA GLN A 398 -12.99 29.64 29.24
C GLN A 398 -12.94 31.16 29.45
N GLY A 399 -12.65 31.90 28.38
CA GLY A 399 -12.49 33.37 28.42
C GLY A 399 -11.17 33.85 29.00
N SER A 400 -10.33 32.95 29.52
CA SER A 400 -8.98 33.24 30.02
C SER A 400 -8.04 32.07 29.78
N LEU A 401 -6.74 32.32 29.87
CA LEU A 401 -5.68 31.32 29.73
C LEU A 401 -4.80 31.34 30.98
N PRO A 402 -4.15 30.22 31.33
CA PRO A 402 -3.11 30.22 32.36
C PRO A 402 -1.96 31.16 31.95
N PRO A 403 -1.21 31.71 32.93
CA PRO A 403 -0.16 32.71 32.69
C PRO A 403 1.06 32.16 31.92
N SER A 404 1.23 30.84 31.89
CA SER A 404 2.29 30.15 31.16
C SER A 404 1.75 28.87 30.55
N LEU A 405 2.47 28.33 29.57
CA LEU A 405 2.18 27.00 29.03
C LEU A 405 2.38 25.93 30.11
N PRO A 406 1.61 24.83 30.06
CA PRO A 406 1.85 23.66 30.90
C PRO A 406 3.23 23.03 30.63
N PRO A 407 3.72 22.20 31.57
CA PRO A 407 4.89 21.35 31.34
C PRO A 407 4.73 20.42 30.12
N ALA A 408 5.84 19.94 29.57
CA ALA A 408 5.87 19.15 28.33
C ALA A 408 5.32 17.72 28.47
N ASP A 409 5.18 17.22 29.69
CA ASP A 409 4.57 15.95 30.05
C ASP A 409 3.05 16.06 30.30
N HIS A 410 2.46 17.25 30.16
CA HIS A 410 1.01 17.43 30.25
C HIS A 410 0.32 17.33 28.89
N ASP A 411 -0.85 16.72 28.89
CA ASP A 411 -1.78 16.72 27.78
C ASP A 411 -2.70 17.94 27.84
N TYR A 412 -2.64 18.81 26.83
CA TYR A 412 -3.44 20.03 26.86
C TYR A 412 -3.81 20.60 25.48
N ILE A 413 -4.90 21.37 25.51
CA ILE A 413 -5.30 22.36 24.51
C ILE A 413 -5.20 23.75 25.15
N TRP A 414 -4.46 24.64 24.51
CA TRP A 414 -4.35 26.05 24.90
C TRP A 414 -4.60 26.88 23.65
N PHE A 415 -5.76 27.52 23.58
CA PHE A 415 -6.22 28.21 22.39
C PHE A 415 -6.48 29.69 22.66
N ASP A 416 -5.78 30.53 21.92
CA ASP A 416 -5.90 31.98 21.96
C ASP A 416 -6.45 32.51 20.63
N PRO A 417 -7.74 32.87 20.56
CA PRO A 417 -8.32 33.46 19.36
C PRO A 417 -7.81 34.87 19.08
N ASP A 418 -7.26 35.59 20.07
CA ASP A 418 -6.70 36.94 19.84
C ASP A 418 -5.46 36.87 18.93
N THR A 419 -4.72 35.77 19.01
CA THR A 419 -3.53 35.49 18.19
C THR A 419 -3.77 34.44 17.11
N ASN A 420 -4.97 33.83 17.07
CA ASN A 420 -5.34 32.70 16.22
C ASN A 420 -4.44 31.47 16.42
N VAL A 421 -3.97 31.24 17.64
CA VAL A 421 -2.97 30.22 17.95
C VAL A 421 -3.56 29.13 18.84
N LEU A 422 -3.47 27.88 18.38
CA LEU A 422 -3.69 26.67 19.15
C LEU A 422 -2.32 26.07 19.53
N ARG A 423 -2.07 25.90 20.82
CA ARG A 423 -0.98 25.08 21.35
C ARG A 423 -1.59 23.76 21.80
N ILE A 424 -1.03 22.66 21.32
CA ILE A 424 -1.48 21.32 21.66
C ILE A 424 -0.30 20.45 22.05
N ASN A 425 -0.48 19.63 23.07
CA ASN A 425 0.47 18.61 23.45
C ASN A 425 -0.28 17.34 23.87
N GLY A 426 0.27 16.19 23.50
CA GLY A 426 -0.16 14.92 24.06
C GLY A 426 -1.50 14.39 23.54
N GLN A 427 -2.27 13.70 24.39
CA GLN A 427 -3.51 13.03 24.00
C GLN A 427 -4.74 13.72 24.61
N ILE A 428 -5.77 13.94 23.79
CA ILE A 428 -6.99 14.64 24.22
C ILE A 428 -8.20 13.76 23.91
N ARG A 429 -8.97 13.43 24.94
CA ARG A 429 -10.24 12.72 24.80
C ARG A 429 -11.42 13.69 24.97
N ILE A 430 -12.32 13.73 23.99
CA ILE A 430 -13.53 14.56 24.00
C ILE A 430 -14.77 13.66 23.94
N ASN A 431 -15.50 13.59 25.05
CA ASN A 431 -16.80 12.92 25.12
C ASN A 431 -17.91 13.87 24.65
N GLY A 432 -17.94 14.09 23.34
CA GLY A 432 -18.84 14.98 22.63
C GLY A 432 -18.29 15.32 21.25
N LYS A 433 -18.76 16.43 20.68
CA LYS A 433 -18.31 16.94 19.38
C LYS A 433 -17.06 17.79 19.50
N LEU A 434 -16.27 17.81 18.43
CA LEU A 434 -15.16 18.75 18.27
C LEU A 434 -15.42 19.65 17.06
N ILE A 435 -15.38 20.96 17.28
CA ILE A 435 -15.76 21.95 16.25
C ILE A 435 -14.65 22.98 16.15
N PHE A 436 -14.04 23.08 14.97
CA PHE A 436 -13.20 24.22 14.58
C PHE A 436 -14.01 25.14 13.68
N LYS A 437 -14.15 26.41 14.06
CA LYS A 437 -14.95 27.37 13.27
C LYS A 437 -14.26 28.73 13.15
N GLY A 438 -14.53 29.40 12.04
CA GLY A 438 -14.07 30.76 11.75
C GLY A 438 -15.07 31.48 10.84
N GLN A 439 -14.98 32.81 10.74
CA GLN A 439 -15.89 33.60 9.90
C GLN A 439 -15.21 34.86 9.35
N GLY A 440 -15.59 35.28 8.15
CA GLY A 440 -15.12 36.54 7.56
C GLY A 440 -13.63 36.48 7.24
N ASN A 441 -12.85 37.38 7.82
CA ASN A 441 -11.39 37.43 7.67
C ASN A 441 -10.67 36.54 8.71
N ASP A 442 -11.34 36.16 9.80
CA ASP A 442 -10.81 35.33 10.89
C ASP A 442 -11.19 33.87 10.65
N LYS A 443 -10.56 33.27 9.64
CA LYS A 443 -10.80 31.89 9.17
C LYS A 443 -9.58 30.99 9.30
N THR A 444 -8.64 31.33 10.18
CA THR A 444 -7.39 30.57 10.27
C THR A 444 -7.05 30.32 11.72
N ILE A 445 -6.82 29.06 12.06
CA ILE A 445 -6.21 28.63 13.31
C ILE A 445 -4.83 28.08 12.98
N TYR A 446 -3.81 28.62 13.63
CA TYR A 446 -2.45 28.11 13.58
C TYR A 446 -2.20 27.20 14.77
N TYR A 447 -1.96 25.91 14.55
CA TYR A 447 -1.58 24.99 15.60
C TYR A 447 -0.06 24.83 15.71
N SER A 448 0.41 24.58 16.93
CA SER A 448 1.79 24.26 17.23
C SER A 448 1.87 23.21 18.34
N GLY A 449 2.79 22.26 18.17
CA GLY A 449 2.95 21.07 18.99
C GLY A 449 2.41 19.80 18.33
N LYS A 450 2.50 18.68 19.05
CA LYS A 450 2.03 17.37 18.60
C LYS A 450 0.92 16.88 19.49
N GLY A 451 -0.21 16.50 18.91
CA GLY A 451 -1.28 15.91 19.71
C GLY A 451 -2.28 15.08 18.92
N ALA A 452 -2.80 14.03 19.58
CA ALA A 452 -3.88 13.20 19.07
C ALA A 452 -5.17 13.56 19.80
N ILE A 453 -6.25 13.81 19.07
CA ILE A 453 -7.57 14.10 19.63
C ILE A 453 -8.53 12.98 19.24
N LEU A 454 -9.20 12.38 20.21
CA LEU A 454 -10.26 11.39 20.00
C LEU A 454 -11.61 11.93 20.47
N ALA A 455 -12.49 12.25 19.51
CA ALA A 455 -13.87 12.65 19.76
C ALA A 455 -14.83 11.43 19.70
N THR A 456 -15.80 11.40 20.62
CA THR A 456 -16.86 10.39 20.60
C THR A 456 -17.85 10.62 19.47
N ASP A 457 -18.23 11.88 19.25
CA ASP A 457 -19.20 12.27 18.25
C ASP A 457 -18.49 12.95 17.05
N ASP A 458 -19.29 13.59 16.20
CA ASP A 458 -18.82 14.17 14.95
C ASP A 458 -17.77 15.27 15.18
N VAL A 459 -16.81 15.31 14.25
CA VAL A 459 -15.83 16.39 14.14
C VAL A 459 -16.24 17.32 13.00
N THR A 460 -16.19 18.63 13.22
CA THR A 460 -16.41 19.64 12.18
C THR A 460 -15.20 20.56 12.07
N ILE A 461 -14.67 20.71 10.86
CA ILE A 461 -13.57 21.63 10.55
C ILE A 461 -14.06 22.62 9.50
N ASP A 462 -14.33 23.84 9.94
CA ASP A 462 -14.91 24.93 9.15
C ASP A 462 -14.02 26.19 9.20
N THR A 463 -12.71 25.98 9.30
CA THR A 463 -11.67 27.01 9.33
C THR A 463 -10.36 26.44 8.77
N ASN A 464 -9.50 27.28 8.20
CA ASN A 464 -8.16 26.87 7.84
C ASN A 464 -7.43 26.40 9.10
N LEU A 465 -6.65 25.34 8.96
CA LEU A 465 -5.90 24.72 10.04
C LEU A 465 -4.45 24.59 9.59
N TYR A 466 -3.64 25.57 9.97
CA TYR A 466 -2.25 25.69 9.58
C TYR A 466 -1.33 25.28 10.71
N THR A 467 -0.18 24.74 10.38
CA THR A 467 0.89 24.53 11.35
C THR A 467 1.77 25.79 11.47
N CYS A 468 2.32 26.03 12.65
CA CYS A 468 3.38 27.01 12.84
C CYS A 468 4.37 26.60 13.94
N ASN A 469 5.61 27.04 13.82
CA ASN A 469 6.68 26.71 14.76
C ASN A 469 6.65 27.61 15.99
N ASN A 470 6.83 27.02 17.17
CA ASN A 470 6.89 27.72 18.46
C ASN A 470 5.67 28.63 18.68
N GLY A 471 4.51 28.12 18.26
CA GLY A 471 3.63 28.80 17.32
C GLY A 471 3.60 30.31 17.31
N ASN A 472 4.49 30.81 16.48
CA ASN A 472 4.45 32.09 15.82
C ASN A 472 3.79 31.88 14.44
N PRO A 473 2.58 32.42 14.17
CA PRO A 473 1.88 32.31 12.89
C PRO A 473 2.70 32.72 11.65
N SER A 474 3.75 33.54 11.81
CA SER A 474 4.64 33.93 10.70
C SER A 474 5.74 32.92 10.39
N ASN A 475 5.93 31.90 11.23
CA ASN A 475 6.95 30.86 11.06
C ASN A 475 6.29 29.51 10.71
N ILE A 476 5.89 29.36 9.45
CA ILE A 476 5.23 28.14 8.95
C ILE A 476 6.17 27.21 8.19
N THR A 477 7.37 27.67 7.82
CA THR A 477 8.31 26.89 7.01
C THR A 477 8.68 25.57 7.67
N ASN A 478 8.53 24.45 6.96
CA ASN A 478 8.83 23.09 7.45
C ASN A 478 8.25 22.81 8.84
N SER A 479 7.06 23.33 9.12
CA SER A 479 6.43 23.19 10.42
C SER A 479 5.64 21.88 10.56
N PHE A 480 5.26 21.21 9.46
CA PHE A 480 4.57 19.91 9.45
C PHE A 480 5.34 18.87 8.64
N PRO A 481 5.37 17.58 9.05
CA PRO A 481 4.82 17.00 10.27
C PRO A 481 5.84 16.85 11.41
N VAL A 482 7.13 17.10 11.13
CA VAL A 482 8.23 16.78 12.05
C VAL A 482 8.14 17.59 13.34
N ASN A 483 7.93 18.92 13.22
CA ASN A 483 7.89 19.82 14.36
C ASN A 483 6.50 19.89 15.01
N ASN A 484 5.45 19.92 14.20
CA ASN A 484 4.08 20.01 14.66
C ASN A 484 3.23 19.03 13.84
N ALA A 485 2.34 18.30 14.51
CA ALA A 485 1.41 17.39 13.87
C ALA A 485 0.15 17.25 14.74
N ILE A 486 -1.01 17.53 14.15
CA ILE A 486 -2.28 17.27 14.81
C ILE A 486 -2.95 16.07 14.15
N GLY A 487 -3.35 15.13 14.99
CA GLY A 487 -4.12 13.96 14.63
C GLY A 487 -5.53 14.10 15.19
N ILE A 488 -6.55 14.02 14.35
CA ILE A 488 -7.95 14.16 14.77
C ILE A 488 -8.71 12.91 14.38
N MET A 489 -9.30 12.26 15.38
CA MET A 489 -10.01 11.00 15.26
C MET A 489 -11.44 11.13 15.77
N THR A 490 -12.39 10.47 15.10
CA THR A 490 -13.78 10.36 15.57
C THR A 490 -14.34 8.96 15.34
N LYS A 491 -15.22 8.51 16.25
CA LYS A 491 -15.97 7.25 16.12
C LYS A 491 -17.04 7.33 15.03
N THR A 492 -17.47 8.54 14.67
CA THR A 492 -18.58 8.76 13.76
C THR A 492 -18.08 9.44 12.48
N ASN A 493 -18.49 10.68 12.24
CA ASN A 493 -18.27 11.38 10.99
C ASN A 493 -17.38 12.60 11.19
N MET A 494 -16.62 12.93 10.16
CA MET A 494 -15.89 14.19 10.08
C MET A 494 -16.41 15.00 8.89
N TYR A 495 -16.70 16.26 9.13
CA TYR A 495 -17.15 17.22 8.12
C TYR A 495 -16.10 18.31 7.95
N ILE A 496 -15.63 18.49 6.72
CA ILE A 496 -14.56 19.44 6.39
C ILE A 496 -15.06 20.39 5.30
N GLY A 497 -14.97 21.70 5.53
CA GLY A 497 -15.24 22.73 4.52
C GLY A 497 -16.72 22.94 4.17
N ASN A 498 -17.64 22.66 5.09
CA ASN A 498 -19.08 22.87 4.89
C ASN A 498 -19.40 24.35 4.60
N THR A 499 -18.71 25.26 5.27
CA THR A 499 -19.00 26.70 5.26
C THR A 499 -18.15 27.49 4.27
N SER A 500 -16.92 27.07 3.98
CA SER A 500 -16.06 27.65 2.94
C SER A 500 -15.00 26.66 2.43
N GLN A 501 -14.36 26.99 1.32
CA GLN A 501 -13.11 26.37 0.90
C GLN A 501 -12.06 26.59 1.99
N LEU A 502 -11.35 25.54 2.37
CA LEU A 502 -10.34 25.57 3.42
C LEU A 502 -9.00 25.09 2.90
N ASN A 503 -7.94 25.47 3.61
CA ASN A 503 -6.64 24.85 3.52
C ASN A 503 -6.30 24.28 4.91
N ILE A 504 -6.05 22.98 5.00
CA ILE A 504 -5.78 22.32 6.28
C ILE A 504 -4.57 21.39 6.18
N ALA A 505 -3.81 21.26 7.27
CA ALA A 505 -2.71 20.31 7.40
C ALA A 505 -2.88 19.42 8.64
N GLY A 506 -2.85 18.10 8.48
CA GLY A 506 -3.01 17.17 9.61
C GLY A 506 -3.25 15.71 9.20
N ALA A 507 -3.42 14.85 10.22
CA ALA A 507 -3.84 13.46 10.05
C ALA A 507 -5.30 13.31 10.52
N PHE A 508 -6.18 12.80 9.67
CA PHE A 508 -7.61 12.76 9.95
C PHE A 508 -8.17 11.35 9.83
N TYR A 509 -8.83 10.87 10.89
CA TYR A 509 -9.49 9.57 10.91
C TYR A 509 -10.96 9.74 11.31
N ALA A 510 -11.86 9.11 10.56
CA ALA A 510 -13.24 8.91 10.98
C ALA A 510 -13.61 7.45 10.77
N GLN A 511 -14.10 6.78 11.81
CA GLN A 511 -14.44 5.37 11.67
C GLN A 511 -15.61 5.14 10.69
N ASN A 512 -16.54 6.10 10.54
CA ASN A 512 -17.65 5.98 9.59
C ASN A 512 -17.41 6.73 8.28
N MET A 513 -17.41 8.06 8.30
CA MET A 513 -17.39 8.89 7.08
C MET A 513 -16.54 10.14 7.25
N ILE A 514 -15.79 10.49 6.21
CA ILE A 514 -15.25 11.84 6.02
C ILE A 514 -15.99 12.47 4.84
N LYS A 515 -16.63 13.61 5.11
CA LYS A 515 -17.24 14.45 4.07
C LYS A 515 -16.39 15.69 3.86
N ILE A 516 -15.92 15.86 2.63
CA ILE A 516 -15.19 17.06 2.21
C ILE A 516 -16.09 17.82 1.26
N SER A 517 -16.39 19.06 1.63
CA SER A 517 -17.18 19.95 0.81
C SER A 517 -16.27 20.99 0.17
N LYS A 518 -16.72 21.47 -1.00
CA LYS A 518 -16.09 22.56 -1.74
C LYS A 518 -14.69 22.22 -2.26
N GLN A 519 -14.00 23.22 -2.80
CA GLN A 519 -12.60 23.11 -3.23
C GLN A 519 -11.69 23.26 -2.00
N THR A 520 -11.80 22.31 -1.08
CA THR A 520 -10.97 22.28 0.13
C THR A 520 -9.66 21.55 -0.18
N GLU A 521 -8.56 22.12 0.30
CA GLU A 521 -7.20 21.65 0.14
C GLU A 521 -6.73 20.98 1.45
N ILE A 522 -6.36 19.70 1.39
CA ILE A 522 -5.92 18.93 2.54
C ILE A 522 -4.47 18.49 2.33
N MET A 523 -3.59 18.84 3.26
CA MET A 523 -2.20 18.39 3.32
C MET A 523 -2.04 17.35 4.43
N GLY A 524 -1.71 16.11 4.08
CA GLY A 524 -1.55 14.99 5.01
C GLY A 524 -2.32 13.75 4.54
N THR A 525 -2.99 13.07 5.47
CA THR A 525 -3.68 11.80 5.20
C THR A 525 -5.07 11.78 5.80
N ILE A 526 -6.02 11.27 5.02
CA ILE A 526 -7.39 11.01 5.47
C ILE A 526 -7.70 9.51 5.44
N VAL A 527 -8.24 8.99 6.54
CA VAL A 527 -8.56 7.57 6.73
C VAL A 527 -10.02 7.44 7.15
N SER A 528 -10.82 6.70 6.37
CA SER A 528 -12.24 6.53 6.65
C SER A 528 -12.83 5.27 6.04
N ASN A 529 -13.94 4.76 6.59
CA ASN A 529 -14.69 3.72 5.88
C ASN A 529 -15.31 4.25 4.60
N TYR A 530 -15.82 5.48 4.61
CA TYR A 530 -16.54 6.11 3.50
C TYR A 530 -16.10 7.56 3.28
N PHE A 531 -16.08 7.99 2.01
CA PHE A 531 -15.78 9.37 1.61
C PHE A 531 -16.89 9.97 0.74
N ASP A 532 -17.40 11.13 1.16
CA ASP A 532 -18.26 12.00 0.37
C ASP A 532 -17.48 13.27 -0.02
N MET A 533 -17.02 13.34 -1.26
CA MET A 533 -16.25 14.47 -1.81
C MET A 533 -17.17 15.61 -2.31
N GLY A 534 -18.48 15.51 -2.09
CA GLY A 534 -19.44 16.54 -2.46
C GLY A 534 -19.56 16.76 -3.97
N SER A 535 -19.95 17.98 -4.35
CA SER A 535 -20.21 18.35 -5.75
C SER A 535 -19.12 19.23 -6.38
N GLN A 536 -18.07 19.55 -5.64
CA GLN A 536 -16.92 20.32 -6.11
C GLN A 536 -15.67 19.43 -6.06
N VAL A 537 -14.53 19.93 -6.52
CA VAL A 537 -13.28 19.15 -6.59
C VAL A 537 -12.36 19.59 -5.45
N PRO A 538 -12.35 18.89 -4.29
CA PRO A 538 -11.31 19.08 -3.29
C PRO A 538 -9.99 18.47 -3.77
N ASN A 539 -8.87 18.91 -3.20
CA ASN A 539 -7.56 18.30 -3.43
C ASN A 539 -6.96 17.76 -2.13
N VAL A 540 -6.34 16.58 -2.21
CA VAL A 540 -5.66 15.92 -1.08
C VAL A 540 -4.21 15.66 -1.46
N TYR A 541 -3.26 16.18 -0.68
CA TYR A 541 -1.82 16.07 -0.89
C TYR A 541 -1.21 15.21 0.23
N GLN A 542 -0.73 14.02 -0.12
CA GLN A 542 -0.01 13.15 0.81
C GLN A 542 1.25 13.83 1.32
N VAL A 543 1.59 13.65 2.60
CA VAL A 543 2.90 14.02 3.15
C VAL A 543 3.65 12.75 3.55
N PRO A 544 4.63 12.26 2.76
CA PRO A 544 5.31 10.99 3.03
C PRO A 544 5.95 10.89 4.42
N ALA A 545 6.43 12.01 4.98
CA ALA A 545 7.00 12.04 6.32
C ALA A 545 5.98 11.88 7.44
N LEU A 546 4.67 11.97 7.18
CA LEU A 546 3.62 11.98 8.20
C LEU A 546 3.54 10.67 8.98
N ALA A 547 3.57 9.52 8.31
CA ALA A 547 3.46 8.21 8.96
C ALA A 547 4.52 8.00 10.05
N ARG A 548 5.74 8.52 9.84
CA ARG A 548 6.85 8.45 10.82
C ARG A 548 6.81 9.53 11.90
N ASN A 549 5.90 10.48 11.81
CA ASN A 549 5.81 11.65 12.69
C ASN A 549 4.41 11.81 13.32
N LEU A 550 3.58 10.77 13.27
CA LEU A 550 2.25 10.79 13.86
C LEU A 550 2.32 11.07 15.36
N PRO A 551 1.34 11.81 15.91
CA PRO A 551 1.14 11.87 17.36
C PRO A 551 0.95 10.46 17.93
N TYR A 552 1.57 10.17 19.09
CA TYR A 552 1.65 8.83 19.67
C TYR A 552 0.30 8.11 19.76
N GLY A 553 -0.74 8.80 20.24
CA GLY A 553 -2.09 8.25 20.39
C GLY A 553 -2.89 8.02 19.10
N MET A 554 -2.31 8.23 17.91
CA MET A 554 -3.03 7.95 16.66
C MET A 554 -3.28 6.46 16.47
N ILE A 555 -4.48 6.12 15.98
CA ILE A 555 -4.81 4.75 15.61
C ILE A 555 -3.87 4.24 14.51
N ALA A 556 -3.51 2.97 14.56
CA ALA A 556 -2.60 2.34 13.60
C ALA A 556 -1.24 3.06 13.49
N ASN A 557 -0.71 3.61 14.58
CA ASN A 557 0.62 4.21 14.62
C ASN A 557 1.72 3.15 14.80
N PHE A 558 1.78 2.17 13.91
CA PHE A 558 2.79 1.11 13.90
C PHE A 558 3.01 0.63 12.45
N PRO A 559 4.22 0.20 12.06
CA PRO A 559 4.49 -0.20 10.69
C PRO A 559 3.74 -1.49 10.32
N LEU A 560 3.23 -1.55 9.10
CA LEU A 560 2.71 -2.77 8.49
C LEU A 560 3.64 -3.15 7.34
N ASN A 561 4.56 -4.06 7.60
CA ASN A 561 5.60 -4.43 6.65
C ASN A 561 5.08 -5.38 5.56
N ALA A 562 5.46 -5.11 4.31
CA ALA A 562 5.22 -5.97 3.16
C ALA A 562 6.44 -5.99 2.24
N LEU A 563 6.79 -7.16 1.71
CA LEU A 563 7.89 -7.29 0.76
C LEU A 563 7.42 -7.01 -0.66
N GLN A 564 7.88 -5.91 -1.23
CA GLN A 564 7.67 -5.58 -2.63
C GLN A 564 8.83 -6.09 -3.47
N GLN A 565 8.51 -6.63 -4.65
CA GLN A 565 9.52 -7.12 -5.57
C GLN A 565 10.09 -5.94 -6.37
N VAL A 566 11.41 -5.77 -6.30
CA VAL A 566 12.16 -4.77 -7.08
C VAL A 566 12.62 -5.37 -8.41
N GLY A 567 13.02 -6.64 -8.40
CA GLY A 567 13.50 -7.33 -9.58
C GLY A 567 13.50 -8.83 -9.42
N TRP A 568 13.65 -9.54 -10.52
CA TRP A 568 13.89 -10.97 -10.50
C TRP A 568 14.71 -11.40 -11.71
N ARG A 569 15.43 -12.51 -11.56
CA ARG A 569 16.09 -13.19 -12.68
C ARG A 569 16.07 -14.69 -12.48
N GLU A 570 16.01 -15.42 -13.58
CA GLU A 570 16.26 -16.85 -13.57
C GLU A 570 17.77 -17.10 -13.57
N LEU A 571 18.24 -17.86 -12.59
CA LEU A 571 19.62 -18.32 -12.54
C LEU A 571 19.70 -19.57 -13.41
N GLY A 572 20.66 -19.59 -14.35
CA GLY A 572 20.71 -20.55 -15.46
C GLY A 572 20.49 -22.02 -15.08
N LEU A 573 20.04 -22.81 -16.06
CA LEU A 573 19.76 -24.24 -15.87
C LEU A 573 21.07 -24.99 -15.56
N SER A 574 21.10 -25.65 -14.41
CA SER A 574 22.15 -26.63 -14.07
C SER A 574 21.77 -28.02 -14.54
#